data_AF-A0A9D9V009-F1
#
_entry.id   AF-A0A9D9V009-F1
#
_cell.length_a   1.000
_cell.length_b   1.000
_cell.length_c   1.000
_cell.angle_alpha   90.00
_cell.angle_beta   90.00
_cell.angle_gamma   90.00
#
_symmetry.space_group_name_H-M   'P 1'
#
loop_
_entity.id
_entity.type
_entity.pdbx_description
1 polymer ?
#
loop_
_entity_poly.entity_id
_entity_poly.type
_entity_poly.pdbx_seq_one_letter_code
_entity_poly.pdbx_strand_id
1 'polypeptide(L)'
;MTKTTPQTEEQKVEKYKGFELRTKNGYKLDEVVSCLQKEIRRGNELMASYWAFEMNESGYWRYCFRRLQVISGEDCGLANPEAMILVSTTYSSLLAQDKVKKIIQVDNNILGFIVSYMARSKKSRVIDYLGGILLKRKEQGWKPEIPEYAIDEHTERGRELGKDDNEFFREGSRIANKQKVEGEDQIKKECLDLYNFYEERDESQF
;
A
#
# COMPACT_ATOMS: atom_id res chain seq x y z
N MET A 1 -0.36 -21.31 -37.18
CA MET A 1 -0.51 -20.75 -35.82
C MET A 1 -0.44 -19.24 -35.90
N THR A 2 -1.58 -18.56 -35.93
CA THR A 2 -1.64 -17.09 -35.92
C THR A 2 -1.25 -16.58 -34.54
N LYS A 3 -0.02 -16.05 -34.42
CA LYS A 3 0.43 -15.37 -33.21
C LYS A 3 -0.40 -14.11 -33.01
N THR A 4 -1.24 -14.09 -31.98
CA THR A 4 -1.98 -12.90 -31.57
C THR A 4 -0.98 -11.90 -31.00
N THR A 5 -0.76 -10.79 -31.71
CA THR A 5 0.10 -9.70 -31.24
C THR A 5 -0.47 -9.11 -29.93
N PRO A 6 0.36 -8.86 -28.91
CA PRO A 6 -0.11 -8.24 -27.66
C PRO A 6 -0.70 -6.85 -27.95
N GLN A 7 -1.94 -6.60 -27.51
CA GLN A 7 -2.59 -5.29 -27.64
C GLN A 7 -1.85 -4.22 -26.83
N THR A 8 -1.64 -3.05 -27.43
CA THR A 8 -1.06 -1.88 -26.74
C THR A 8 -1.99 -1.37 -25.64
N GLU A 9 -1.47 -0.70 -24.61
CA GLU A 9 -2.31 -0.16 -23.52
C GLU A 9 -3.36 0.82 -24.04
N GLU A 10 -3.01 1.62 -25.04
CA GLU A 10 -3.94 2.54 -25.73
C GLU A 10 -5.09 1.79 -26.40
N GLN A 11 -4.82 0.64 -27.04
CA GLN A 11 -5.86 -0.22 -27.63
C GLN A 11 -6.75 -0.88 -26.56
N LYS A 12 -6.21 -1.16 -25.36
CA LYS A 12 -7.01 -1.62 -24.23
C LYS A 12 -7.91 -0.50 -23.71
N VAL A 13 -7.39 0.71 -23.56
CA VAL A 13 -8.13 1.89 -23.07
C VAL A 13 -9.26 2.28 -24.04
N GLU A 14 -9.02 2.25 -25.35
CA GLU A 14 -10.03 2.55 -26.37
C GLU A 14 -11.20 1.54 -26.35
N LYS A 15 -10.92 0.25 -26.06
CA LYS A 15 -11.94 -0.81 -25.96
C LYS A 15 -12.94 -0.59 -24.82
N TYR A 16 -12.58 0.17 -23.79
CA TYR A 16 -13.44 0.48 -22.65
C TYR A 16 -14.09 1.87 -22.72
N LYS A 17 -13.80 2.68 -23.75
CA LYS A 17 -14.56 3.92 -24.01
C LYS A 17 -16.01 3.55 -24.33
N GLY A 18 -16.90 3.78 -23.36
CA GLY A 18 -18.35 3.63 -23.52
C GLY A 18 -19.03 2.59 -22.63
N PHE A 19 -18.30 1.84 -21.81
CA PHE A 19 -18.93 0.94 -20.82
C PHE A 19 -19.13 1.68 -19.48
N GLU A 20 -20.32 2.22 -19.28
CA GLU A 20 -20.70 2.92 -18.05
C GLU A 20 -21.28 1.93 -17.03
N LEU A 21 -20.49 1.61 -16.00
CA LEU A 21 -20.96 0.80 -14.88
C LEU A 21 -21.91 1.60 -14.00
N ARG A 22 -23.06 1.01 -13.67
CA ARG A 22 -24.07 1.61 -12.81
C ARG A 22 -24.40 0.73 -11.61
N THR A 23 -24.83 1.37 -10.54
CA THR A 23 -25.36 0.70 -9.36
C THR A 23 -26.83 0.31 -9.57
N LYS A 24 -27.40 -0.46 -8.66
CA LYS A 24 -28.79 -0.92 -8.74
C LYS A 24 -29.79 0.24 -8.78
N ASN A 25 -29.48 1.36 -8.13
CA ASN A 25 -30.31 2.57 -8.13
C ASN A 25 -29.96 3.52 -9.29
N GLY A 26 -29.14 3.07 -10.25
CA GLY A 26 -28.86 3.80 -11.48
C GLY A 26 -27.77 4.86 -11.35
N TYR A 27 -27.07 4.98 -10.22
CA TYR A 27 -25.92 5.90 -10.10
C TYR A 27 -24.74 5.40 -10.93
N LYS A 28 -23.91 6.32 -11.44
CA LYS A 28 -22.66 5.94 -12.08
C LYS A 28 -21.68 5.43 -11.03
N LEU A 29 -21.05 4.29 -11.27
CA LEU A 29 -20.23 3.62 -10.27
C LEU A 29 -18.99 4.44 -9.89
N ASP A 30 -18.40 5.17 -10.83
CA ASP A 30 -17.27 6.06 -10.60
C ASP A 30 -17.64 7.24 -9.68
N GLU A 31 -18.83 7.82 -9.86
CA GLU A 31 -19.39 8.84 -8.98
C GLU A 31 -19.65 8.28 -7.57
N VAL A 32 -20.22 7.07 -7.45
CA VAL A 32 -20.45 6.42 -6.15
C VAL A 32 -19.14 6.16 -5.40
N VAL A 33 -18.10 5.66 -6.10
CA VAL A 33 -16.78 5.47 -5.50
C VAL A 33 -16.17 6.80 -5.06
N SER A 34 -16.31 7.83 -5.89
CA SER A 34 -15.85 9.19 -5.60
C SER A 34 -16.55 9.76 -4.36
N CYS A 35 -17.86 9.55 -4.22
CA CYS A 35 -18.65 9.91 -3.05
C CYS A 35 -18.20 9.15 -1.80
N LEU A 36 -18.09 7.81 -1.86
CA LEU A 36 -17.62 6.98 -0.74
C LEU A 36 -16.30 7.51 -0.15
N GLN A 37 -15.30 7.74 -1.00
CA GLN A 37 -14.00 8.28 -0.58
C GLN A 37 -14.13 9.66 0.07
N LYS A 38 -14.90 10.54 -0.55
CA LYS A 38 -15.10 11.92 -0.11
C LYS A 38 -15.86 12.02 1.21
N GLU A 39 -16.84 11.16 1.45
CA GLU A 39 -17.58 11.13 2.70
C GLU A 39 -16.74 10.54 3.85
N ILE A 40 -15.98 9.47 3.61
CA ILE A 40 -15.03 8.93 4.59
C ILE A 40 -14.01 9.99 4.99
N ARG A 41 -13.40 10.68 4.01
CA ARG A 41 -12.44 11.77 4.25
C ARG A 41 -13.02 12.86 5.16
N ARG A 42 -14.28 13.22 4.94
CA ARG A 42 -15.00 14.26 5.70
C ARG A 42 -15.56 13.78 7.03
N GLY A 43 -15.45 12.48 7.33
CA GLY A 43 -16.04 11.88 8.52
C GLY A 43 -17.56 11.83 8.51
N ASN A 44 -18.18 11.95 7.33
CA ASN A 44 -19.63 11.83 7.18
C ASN A 44 -20.01 10.35 7.11
N GLU A 45 -20.10 9.73 8.28
CA GLU A 45 -20.34 8.29 8.44
C GLU A 45 -21.62 7.80 7.77
N LEU A 46 -22.72 8.56 7.91
CA LEU A 46 -24.02 8.15 7.38
C LEU A 46 -23.96 8.04 5.86
N MET A 47 -23.46 9.07 5.18
CA MET A 47 -23.37 9.07 3.73
C MET A 47 -22.29 8.13 3.22
N ALA A 48 -21.16 8.01 3.92
CA ALA A 48 -20.15 7.01 3.58
C ALA A 48 -20.74 5.59 3.60
N SER A 49 -21.53 5.25 4.63
CA SER A 49 -22.18 3.95 4.76
C SER A 49 -23.20 3.72 3.64
N TYR A 50 -24.00 4.75 3.30
CA TYR A 50 -24.93 4.69 2.18
C TYR A 50 -24.23 4.31 0.86
N TRP A 51 -23.14 5.00 0.50
CA TRP A 51 -22.42 4.71 -0.75
C TRP A 51 -21.76 3.33 -0.74
N ALA A 52 -21.23 2.89 0.41
CA ALA A 52 -20.67 1.55 0.54
C ALA A 52 -21.74 0.45 0.40
N PHE A 53 -22.91 0.65 1.01
CA PHE A 53 -24.04 -0.29 0.92
C PHE A 53 -24.61 -0.32 -0.49
N GLU A 54 -24.73 0.83 -1.17
CA GLU A 54 -25.14 0.88 -2.58
C GLU A 54 -24.20 0.05 -3.47
N MET A 55 -22.88 0.16 -3.27
CA MET A 55 -21.92 -0.68 -3.99
C MET A 55 -22.09 -2.16 -3.66
N ASN A 56 -22.28 -2.49 -2.38
CA ASN A 56 -22.44 -3.87 -1.92
C ASN A 56 -23.69 -4.52 -2.53
N GLU A 57 -24.84 -3.84 -2.42
CA GLU A 57 -26.14 -4.29 -2.91
C GLU A 57 -26.17 -4.41 -4.44
N SER A 58 -25.31 -3.65 -5.14
CA SER A 58 -25.12 -3.70 -6.58
C SER A 58 -24.12 -4.78 -7.05
N GLY A 59 -23.62 -5.62 -6.14
CA GLY A 59 -22.66 -6.69 -6.46
C GLY A 59 -21.21 -6.22 -6.61
N TYR A 60 -20.91 -4.97 -6.28
CA TYR A 60 -19.56 -4.38 -6.36
C TYR A 60 -18.78 -4.47 -5.04
N TRP A 61 -19.13 -5.38 -4.13
CA TRP A 61 -18.50 -5.46 -2.80
C TRP A 61 -16.97 -5.64 -2.87
N ARG A 62 -16.46 -6.48 -3.79
CA ARG A 62 -15.00 -6.65 -3.97
C ARG A 62 -14.34 -5.36 -4.43
N TYR A 63 -15.01 -4.58 -5.26
CA TYR A 63 -14.51 -3.29 -5.70
C TYR A 63 -14.56 -2.26 -4.58
N CYS A 64 -15.64 -2.24 -3.80
CA CYS A 64 -15.78 -1.42 -2.60
C CYS A 64 -14.60 -1.65 -1.64
N PHE A 65 -14.28 -2.90 -1.28
CA PHE A 65 -13.14 -3.19 -0.41
C PHE A 65 -11.78 -2.77 -0.99
N ARG A 66 -11.54 -2.99 -2.29
CA ARG A 66 -10.32 -2.48 -2.94
C ARG A 66 -10.22 -0.95 -2.84
N ARG A 67 -11.34 -0.23 -2.96
CA ARG A 67 -11.37 1.23 -2.78
C ARG A 67 -11.16 1.61 -1.31
N LEU A 68 -11.77 0.91 -0.36
CA LEU A 68 -11.53 1.14 1.07
C LEU A 68 -10.06 0.96 1.46
N GLN A 69 -9.33 0.02 0.84
CA GLN A 69 -7.87 -0.11 1.05
C GLN A 69 -7.10 1.11 0.55
N VAL A 70 -7.45 1.66 -0.62
CA VAL A 70 -6.84 2.91 -1.11
C VAL A 70 -7.16 4.06 -0.15
N ILE A 71 -8.44 4.22 0.22
CA ILE A 71 -8.92 5.30 1.09
C ILE A 71 -8.28 5.22 2.49
N SER A 72 -8.04 4.01 3.03
CA SER A 72 -7.42 3.88 4.35
C SER A 72 -5.97 4.38 4.34
N GLY A 73 -5.19 4.09 3.29
CA GLY A 73 -3.83 4.62 3.15
C GLY A 73 -3.80 6.12 2.84
N GLU A 74 -4.75 6.60 2.03
CA GLU A 74 -4.79 7.99 1.54
C GLU A 74 -5.34 8.98 2.58
N ASP A 75 -6.39 8.61 3.30
CA ASP A 75 -7.20 9.54 4.12
C ASP A 75 -7.13 9.26 5.62
N CYS A 76 -6.88 8.01 6.05
CA CYS A 76 -6.52 7.72 7.45
C CYS A 76 -5.01 7.80 7.64
N GLY A 77 -4.26 7.14 6.75
CA GLY A 77 -2.81 7.24 6.62
C GLY A 77 -2.07 6.95 7.93
N LEU A 78 -0.95 7.65 8.15
CA LEU A 78 -0.13 7.49 9.35
C LEU A 78 -0.81 7.95 10.65
N ALA A 79 -1.95 8.66 10.56
CA ALA A 79 -2.72 9.02 11.76
C ALA A 79 -3.52 7.84 12.33
N ASN A 80 -3.80 6.83 11.52
CA ASN A 80 -4.37 5.56 11.98
C ASN A 80 -3.99 4.39 11.03
N PRO A 81 -2.78 3.81 11.16
CA PRO A 81 -2.34 2.69 10.33
C PRO A 81 -3.22 1.43 10.46
N GLU A 82 -3.87 1.23 11.62
CA GLU A 82 -4.77 0.10 11.88
C GLU A 82 -5.97 0.06 10.93
N ALA A 83 -6.36 1.19 10.34
CA ALA A 83 -7.41 1.22 9.32
C ALA A 83 -7.06 0.35 8.09
N MET A 84 -5.80 0.38 7.64
CA MET A 84 -5.34 -0.44 6.52
C MET A 84 -5.38 -1.93 6.88
N ILE A 85 -4.95 -2.26 8.09
CA ILE A 85 -4.90 -3.63 8.61
C ILE A 85 -6.31 -4.20 8.74
N LEU A 86 -7.23 -3.44 9.34
CA LEU A 86 -8.62 -3.84 9.52
C LEU A 86 -9.29 -4.11 8.16
N VAL A 87 -9.22 -3.16 7.22
CA VAL A 87 -9.82 -3.33 5.89
C VAL A 87 -9.24 -4.55 5.16
N SER A 88 -7.91 -4.70 5.17
CA SER A 88 -7.23 -5.78 4.43
C SER A 88 -7.51 -7.15 5.04
N THR A 89 -7.55 -7.24 6.37
CA THR A 89 -7.85 -8.49 7.09
C THR A 89 -9.30 -8.91 6.88
N THR A 90 -10.25 -7.97 6.98
CA THR A 90 -11.65 -8.27 6.70
C THR A 90 -11.85 -8.67 5.25
N TYR A 91 -11.23 -7.97 4.29
CA TYR A 91 -11.34 -8.33 2.88
C TYR A 91 -10.79 -9.74 2.60
N SER A 92 -9.62 -10.06 3.16
CA SER A 92 -9.00 -11.38 3.03
C SER A 92 -9.88 -12.50 3.60
N SER A 93 -10.47 -12.25 4.78
CA SER A 93 -11.43 -13.18 5.39
C SER A 93 -12.68 -13.38 4.52
N LEU A 94 -13.25 -12.30 3.97
CA LEU A 94 -14.40 -12.37 3.06
C LEU A 94 -14.06 -13.14 1.77
N LEU A 95 -12.88 -12.93 1.19
CA LEU A 95 -12.43 -13.69 0.01
C LEU A 95 -12.25 -15.18 0.31
N ALA A 96 -11.76 -15.54 1.50
CA ALA A 96 -11.66 -16.93 1.91
C ALA A 96 -13.05 -17.57 2.04
N GLN A 97 -14.00 -16.88 2.66
CA GLN A 97 -15.39 -17.34 2.80
C GLN A 97 -16.09 -17.46 1.44
N ASP A 98 -15.85 -16.51 0.54
CA ASP A 98 -16.45 -16.45 -0.78
C ASP A 98 -16.10 -17.67 -1.66
N LYS A 99 -14.91 -18.25 -1.51
CA LYS A 99 -14.54 -19.48 -2.21
C LYS A 99 -15.55 -20.62 -1.99
N VAL A 100 -16.10 -20.69 -0.77
CA VAL A 100 -17.05 -21.73 -0.34
C VAL A 100 -18.49 -21.26 -0.47
N LYS A 101 -18.81 -20.07 0.06
CA LYS A 101 -20.18 -19.57 0.19
C LYS A 101 -20.73 -18.85 -1.05
N LYS A 102 -19.86 -18.47 -2.00
CA LYS A 102 -20.20 -17.65 -3.17
C LYS A 102 -20.95 -16.37 -2.77
N ILE A 103 -20.24 -15.47 -2.11
CA ILE A 103 -20.79 -14.23 -1.55
C ILE A 103 -21.28 -13.32 -2.67
N ILE A 104 -22.60 -13.12 -2.71
CA ILE A 104 -23.27 -12.14 -3.57
C ILE A 104 -23.16 -10.74 -2.95
N GLN A 105 -23.43 -10.64 -1.65
CA GLN A 105 -23.36 -9.41 -0.86
C GLN A 105 -22.73 -9.70 0.49
N VAL A 106 -21.93 -8.75 0.98
CA VAL A 106 -21.36 -8.77 2.32
C VAL A 106 -22.43 -8.32 3.32
N ASP A 107 -22.38 -8.80 4.56
CA ASP A 107 -23.26 -8.31 5.61
C ASP A 107 -23.03 -6.80 5.85
N ASN A 108 -24.11 -6.01 5.85
CA ASN A 108 -24.04 -4.55 6.00
C ASN A 108 -23.47 -4.13 7.37
N ASN A 109 -23.54 -4.96 8.41
CA ASN A 109 -22.89 -4.66 9.69
C ASN A 109 -21.37 -4.77 9.59
N ILE A 110 -20.85 -5.74 8.81
CA ILE A 110 -19.40 -5.87 8.57
C ILE A 110 -18.90 -4.64 7.80
N LEU A 111 -19.59 -4.28 6.72
CA LEU A 111 -19.20 -3.16 5.90
C LEU A 111 -19.39 -1.82 6.64
N GLY A 112 -20.50 -1.67 7.37
CA GLY A 112 -20.82 -0.51 8.18
C GLY A 112 -19.77 -0.30 9.28
N PHE A 113 -19.38 -1.35 10.00
CA PHE A 113 -18.32 -1.27 11.01
C PHE A 113 -17.02 -0.68 10.46
N ILE A 114 -16.56 -1.18 9.30
CA ILE A 114 -15.32 -0.69 8.65
C ILE A 114 -15.46 0.76 8.20
N VAL A 115 -16.55 1.09 7.52
CA VAL A 115 -16.79 2.44 7.00
C VAL A 115 -16.91 3.44 8.14
N SER A 116 -17.65 3.10 9.21
CA SER A 116 -17.75 3.91 10.43
C SER A 116 -16.40 4.08 11.11
N TYR A 117 -15.61 3.01 11.22
CA TYR A 117 -14.26 3.08 11.78
C TYR A 117 -13.38 4.07 11.00
N MET A 118 -13.38 3.97 9.67
CA MET A 118 -12.59 4.87 8.81
C MET A 118 -13.13 6.31 8.86
N ALA A 119 -14.45 6.51 8.81
CA ALA A 119 -15.06 7.83 8.90
C ALA A 119 -14.75 8.53 10.23
N ARG A 120 -14.73 7.79 11.35
CA ARG A 120 -14.39 8.32 12.69
C ARG A 120 -12.90 8.39 13.00
N SER A 121 -12.06 7.75 12.20
CA SER A 121 -10.60 7.74 12.42
C SER A 121 -9.98 9.12 12.37
N LYS A 122 -8.86 9.32 13.08
CA LYS A 122 -7.97 10.45 12.82
C LYS A 122 -7.51 10.39 11.36
N LYS A 123 -7.47 11.55 10.69
CA LYS A 123 -7.18 11.66 9.27
C LYS A 123 -5.75 12.15 9.04
N SER A 124 -5.10 11.63 8.02
CA SER A 124 -3.82 12.15 7.52
C SER A 124 -3.72 11.87 6.03
N ARG A 125 -3.30 12.90 5.28
CA ARG A 125 -3.04 12.82 3.85
C ARG A 125 -1.55 12.95 3.52
N VAL A 126 -0.67 12.76 4.50
CA VAL A 126 0.80 12.90 4.30
C VAL A 126 1.31 11.96 3.20
N ILE A 127 0.84 10.71 3.18
CA ILE A 127 1.24 9.72 2.17
C ILE A 127 0.71 10.10 0.78
N ASP A 128 -0.52 10.62 0.69
CA ASP A 128 -1.11 11.15 -0.54
C ASP A 128 -0.28 12.32 -1.11
N TYR A 129 0.06 13.29 -0.25
CA TYR A 129 0.90 14.41 -0.65
C TYR A 129 2.30 13.98 -1.08
N LEU A 130 2.92 13.03 -0.36
CA LEU A 130 4.21 12.47 -0.75
C LEU A 130 4.15 11.81 -2.13
N GLY A 131 3.11 11.02 -2.39
CA GLY A 131 2.86 10.42 -3.72
C GLY A 131 2.72 11.50 -4.80
N GLY A 132 1.97 12.56 -4.53
CA GLY A 132 1.82 13.71 -5.43
C GLY A 132 3.13 14.41 -5.74
N ILE A 133 3.98 14.65 -4.73
CA ILE A 133 5.32 15.24 -4.90
C ILE A 133 6.16 14.36 -5.82
N LEU A 134 6.25 13.06 -5.53
CA LEU A 134 7.09 12.13 -6.29
C LEU A 134 6.62 12.01 -7.75
N LEU A 135 5.31 11.96 -7.97
CA LEU A 135 4.74 11.92 -9.31
C LEU A 135 5.09 13.19 -10.10
N LYS A 136 4.86 14.38 -9.52
CA LYS A 136 5.16 15.65 -10.19
C LYS A 136 6.64 15.86 -10.45
N ARG A 137 7.51 15.47 -9.52
CA ARG A 137 8.96 15.52 -9.75
C ARG A 137 9.37 14.63 -10.93
N LYS A 138 8.83 13.41 -11.02
CA LYS A 138 9.11 12.50 -12.14
C LYS A 138 8.61 13.06 -13.47
N GLU A 139 7.41 13.64 -13.51
CA GLU A 139 6.89 14.34 -14.70
C GLU A 139 7.82 15.49 -15.14
N GLN A 140 8.46 16.17 -14.18
CA GLN A 140 9.44 17.23 -14.41
C GLN A 140 10.86 16.71 -14.73
N GLY A 141 11.02 15.40 -14.94
CA GLY A 141 12.31 14.79 -15.29
C GLY A 141 13.24 14.52 -14.11
N TRP A 142 12.78 14.65 -12.86
CA TRP A 142 13.59 14.28 -11.70
C TRP A 142 13.90 12.78 -11.71
N LYS A 143 15.19 12.48 -11.82
CA LYS A 143 15.75 11.13 -11.82
C LYS A 143 16.96 11.13 -10.87
N PRO A 144 16.79 10.71 -9.60
CA PRO A 144 17.91 10.66 -8.67
C PRO A 144 18.93 9.61 -9.12
N GLU A 145 20.20 9.88 -8.86
CA GLU A 145 21.27 8.88 -9.01
C GLU A 145 21.15 7.81 -7.92
N ILE A 146 21.60 6.59 -8.24
CA ILE A 146 21.69 5.51 -7.25
C ILE A 146 22.84 5.84 -6.30
N PRO A 147 22.60 5.96 -4.98
CA PRO A 147 23.65 6.31 -4.03
C PRO A 147 24.67 5.18 -3.90
N GLU A 148 25.90 5.53 -3.55
CA GLU A 148 27.03 4.57 -3.46
C GLU A 148 26.76 3.44 -2.47
N TYR A 149 26.17 3.76 -1.32
CA TYR A 149 25.83 2.78 -0.27
C TYR A 149 24.81 1.72 -0.71
N ALA A 150 24.08 1.93 -1.82
CA ALA A 150 23.13 0.96 -2.36
C ALA A 150 23.78 -0.02 -3.35
N ILE A 151 25.09 0.13 -3.63
CA ILE A 151 25.86 -0.77 -4.47
C ILE A 151 26.52 -1.82 -3.58
N ASP A 152 25.81 -2.91 -3.32
CA ASP A 152 26.33 -4.04 -2.56
C ASP A 152 26.89 -5.13 -3.47
N GLU A 153 27.47 -6.16 -2.86
CA GLU A 153 28.00 -7.35 -3.54
C GLU A 153 26.96 -8.17 -4.33
N HIS A 154 25.66 -7.95 -4.10
CA HIS A 154 24.59 -8.57 -4.89
C HIS A 154 24.27 -7.78 -6.16
N THR A 155 24.72 -6.53 -6.27
CA THR A 155 24.66 -5.75 -7.51
C THR A 155 25.79 -6.11 -8.49
N GLU A 156 25.54 -5.99 -9.80
CA GLU A 156 26.57 -6.20 -10.83
C GLU A 156 27.77 -5.25 -10.63
N ARG A 157 27.50 -3.94 -10.49
CA ARG A 157 28.52 -2.92 -10.21
C ARG A 157 29.30 -3.21 -8.92
N GLY A 158 28.63 -3.69 -7.86
CA GLY A 158 29.32 -3.99 -6.60
C GLY A 158 30.25 -5.19 -6.69
N ARG A 159 29.88 -6.23 -7.44
CA ARG A 159 30.80 -7.36 -7.73
C ARG A 159 32.01 -6.93 -8.54
N GLU A 160 31.82 -6.08 -9.55
CA GLU A 160 32.92 -5.52 -10.34
C GLU A 160 33.87 -4.67 -9.49
N LEU A 161 33.33 -3.97 -8.49
CA LEU A 161 34.09 -3.19 -7.52
C LEU A 161 34.69 -4.03 -6.38
N GLY A 162 34.43 -5.34 -6.32
CA GLY A 162 34.93 -6.21 -5.27
C GLY A 162 34.37 -5.92 -3.87
N LYS A 163 33.12 -5.44 -3.78
CA LYS A 163 32.41 -5.29 -2.50
C LYS A 163 32.23 -6.66 -1.83
N ASP A 164 32.25 -6.67 -0.51
CA ASP A 164 32.14 -7.86 0.34
C ASP A 164 31.07 -7.69 1.45
N ASP A 165 30.77 -8.78 2.15
CA ASP A 165 29.89 -8.81 3.33
C ASP A 165 30.27 -7.75 4.39
N ASN A 166 31.56 -7.42 4.53
CA ASN A 166 32.01 -6.43 5.50
C ASN A 166 31.60 -4.99 5.13
N GLU A 167 31.38 -4.69 3.85
CA GLU A 167 30.78 -3.42 3.43
C GLU A 167 29.35 -3.25 3.99
N PHE A 168 28.60 -4.34 4.11
CA PHE A 168 27.27 -4.29 4.75
C PHE A 168 27.41 -3.89 6.22
N PHE A 169 28.38 -4.41 6.96
CA PHE A 169 28.64 -3.95 8.32
C PHE A 169 29.18 -2.51 8.36
N ARG A 170 30.04 -2.07 7.44
CA ARG A 170 30.54 -0.68 7.45
C ARG A 170 29.47 0.36 7.13
N GLU A 171 28.55 0.08 6.21
CA GLU A 171 27.62 1.08 5.67
C GLU A 171 26.20 0.54 5.43
N GLY A 172 26.07 -0.62 4.80
CA GLY A 172 24.77 -1.15 4.34
C GLY A 172 23.76 -1.46 5.46
N SER A 173 24.24 -1.71 6.67
CA SER A 173 23.44 -2.06 7.85
C SER A 173 23.02 -0.86 8.72
N ARG A 174 23.32 0.37 8.29
CA ARG A 174 22.89 1.57 9.04
C ARG A 174 21.37 1.64 9.17
N ILE A 175 20.88 1.97 10.36
CA ILE A 175 19.45 2.02 10.67
C ILE A 175 19.10 3.28 11.48
N ALA A 176 18.01 3.94 11.10
CA ALA A 176 17.45 5.09 11.82
C ALA A 176 16.23 4.68 12.66
N ASN A 177 15.93 5.46 13.71
CA ASN A 177 14.82 5.20 14.65
C ASN A 177 14.89 3.84 15.34
N LYS A 178 16.10 3.37 15.66
CA LYS A 178 16.33 2.10 16.33
C LYS A 178 15.60 2.07 17.68
N GLN A 179 14.89 0.97 17.93
CA GLN A 179 14.30 0.66 19.22
C GLN A 179 15.21 -0.33 19.92
N LYS A 180 15.51 -0.10 21.21
CA LYS A 180 16.31 -1.05 21.99
C LYS A 180 15.54 -2.35 22.19
N VAL A 181 16.14 -3.46 21.77
CA VAL A 181 15.65 -4.82 22.01
C VAL A 181 16.60 -5.55 22.96
N GLU A 182 16.07 -6.23 23.97
CA GLU A 182 16.88 -6.99 24.92
C GLU A 182 17.66 -8.11 24.20
N GLY A 183 18.96 -8.21 24.46
CA GLY A 183 19.84 -9.21 23.85
C GLY A 183 20.37 -8.87 22.45
N GLU A 184 19.87 -7.81 21.79
CA GLU A 184 20.30 -7.41 20.45
C GLU A 184 21.80 -7.15 20.37
N ASP A 185 22.36 -6.42 21.34
CA ASP A 185 23.79 -6.07 21.37
C ASP A 185 24.69 -7.31 21.49
N GLN A 186 24.25 -8.34 22.23
CA GLN A 186 24.99 -9.59 22.39
C GLN A 186 25.00 -10.38 21.08
N ILE A 187 23.84 -10.53 20.44
CA ILE A 187 23.69 -11.22 19.15
C ILE A 187 24.47 -10.48 18.07
N LYS A 188 24.42 -9.15 18.07
CA LYS A 188 25.19 -8.29 17.17
C LYS A 188 26.68 -8.54 17.34
N LYS A 189 27.20 -8.55 18.56
CA LYS A 189 28.60 -8.83 18.83
C LYS A 189 29.02 -10.20 18.30
N GLU A 190 28.26 -11.26 18.62
CA GLU A 190 28.54 -12.62 18.14
C GLU A 190 28.53 -12.70 16.60
N CYS A 191 27.59 -11.99 15.95
CA CYS A 191 27.55 -11.88 14.49
C CYS A 191 28.83 -11.25 13.94
N LEU A 192 29.22 -10.07 14.43
CA LEU A 192 30.43 -9.38 13.94
C LEU A 192 31.70 -10.21 14.18
N ASP A 193 31.78 -10.90 15.33
CA ASP A 193 32.90 -11.80 15.64
C ASP A 193 32.99 -12.97 14.62
N LEU A 194 31.87 -13.58 14.23
CA LEU A 194 31.83 -14.67 13.24
C LEU A 194 32.23 -14.22 11.83
N TYR A 195 31.94 -12.97 11.46
CA TYR A 195 32.34 -12.39 10.18
C TYR A 195 33.73 -11.75 10.22
N ASN A 196 34.45 -11.85 11.35
CA ASN A 196 35.75 -11.21 11.56
C ASN A 196 35.72 -9.68 11.34
N PHE A 197 34.61 -9.03 11.68
CA PHE A 197 34.43 -7.59 11.56
C PHE A 197 34.81 -6.90 12.88
N TYR A 198 35.95 -6.21 12.89
CA TYR A 198 36.50 -5.57 14.09
C TYR A 198 36.74 -4.06 13.92
N GLU A 199 36.22 -3.47 12.84
CA GLU A 199 36.38 -2.04 12.57
C GLU A 199 35.54 -1.20 13.55
N GLU A 200 36.12 -0.12 14.08
CA GLU A 200 35.39 0.82 14.92
C GLU A 200 34.36 1.61 14.08
N ARG A 201 33.14 1.72 14.59
CA ARG A 201 32.07 2.52 13.98
C ARG A 201 31.17 3.16 15.04
N ASP A 202 30.45 4.19 14.64
CA ASP A 202 29.44 4.84 15.49
C ASP A 202 28.21 3.94 15.64
N GLU A 203 28.18 3.15 16.70
CA GLU A 203 27.11 2.22 17.02
C GLU A 203 25.73 2.89 17.21
N SER A 204 25.64 4.23 17.32
CA SER A 204 24.34 4.91 17.32
C SER A 204 23.67 4.92 15.94
N GLN A 205 24.41 4.60 14.87
CA GLN A 205 23.92 4.53 13.50
C GLN A 205 23.57 3.10 13.04
N PHE A 206 23.78 2.08 13.88
CA PHE A 206 23.63 0.65 13.59
C PHE A 206 22.90 -0.08 14.73
#